data_AF-T0ZDG4-F1
#
_entry.id   AF-T0ZDG4-F1
#
_cell.length_a   1.000
_cell.length_b   1.000
_cell.length_c   1.000
_cell.angle_alpha   90.00
_cell.angle_beta   90.00
_cell.angle_gamma   90.00
#
_symmetry.space_group_name_H-M   'P 1'
#
loop_
_entity.id
_entity.type
_entity.pdbx_description
1 polymer ?
#
loop_
_entity_poly.entity_id
_entity_poly.type
_entity_poly.pdbx_seq_one_letter_code
_entity_poly.pdbx_strand_id
1 'polypeptide(L)'
;LNLGHTFGHAIETGLGYGNWLHGEAVAVGSLLAADLSERLGWLHSKDLQRMTTLFERTGLPTQAPNLGVQRYLDLMAGDKKAEAGSLRFVLLKSLGQARLTSVTRQDLLEAVLTPGQGRFIAP
;
A
#
# COMPACT_ATOMS: atom_id res chain seq x y z
N LEU A 1 -0.48 -2.46 14.38
CA LEU A 1 0.85 -2.89 13.92
C LEU A 1 0.91 -3.23 12.42
N ASN A 2 -0.22 -3.35 11.71
CA ASN A 2 -0.22 -3.90 10.33
C ASN A 2 -0.29 -2.83 9.22
N LEU A 3 0.22 -1.62 9.45
CA LEU A 3 0.28 -0.60 8.38
C LEU A 3 1.17 -1.13 7.25
N GLY A 4 0.70 -1.00 6.02
CA GLY A 4 1.43 -1.43 4.83
C GLY A 4 1.51 -2.93 4.57
N HIS A 5 1.12 -3.78 5.50
CA HIS A 5 1.31 -5.24 5.38
C HIS A 5 0.44 -5.86 4.28
N THR A 6 -0.80 -5.40 4.07
CA THR A 6 -1.67 -5.91 3.00
C THR A 6 -1.02 -5.76 1.62
N PHE A 7 -0.43 -4.59 1.36
CA PHE A 7 0.33 -4.35 0.13
C PHE A 7 1.68 -5.05 0.14
N GLY A 8 2.40 -5.02 1.27
CA GLY A 8 3.71 -5.65 1.42
C GLY A 8 3.68 -7.15 1.15
N HIS A 9 2.73 -7.88 1.75
CA HIS A 9 2.56 -9.31 1.50
C HIS A 9 2.17 -9.59 0.04
N ALA A 10 1.41 -8.71 -0.61
CA ALA A 10 1.12 -8.84 -2.04
C ALA A 10 2.38 -8.65 -2.90
N ILE A 11 3.28 -7.74 -2.53
CA ILE A 11 4.59 -7.57 -3.18
C ILE A 11 5.44 -8.84 -3.00
N GLU A 12 5.59 -9.32 -1.76
CA GLU A 12 6.38 -10.50 -1.43
C GLU A 12 5.87 -11.75 -2.18
N THR A 13 4.56 -11.97 -2.15
CA THR A 13 3.94 -13.12 -2.82
C THR A 13 4.00 -12.97 -4.34
N GLY A 14 3.84 -11.74 -4.86
CA GLY A 14 3.80 -11.46 -6.28
C GLY A 14 5.15 -11.60 -6.99
N LEU A 15 6.23 -11.20 -6.32
CA LEU A 15 7.60 -11.41 -6.82
C LEU A 15 8.16 -12.80 -6.49
N GLY A 16 7.53 -13.51 -5.54
CA GLY A 16 8.07 -14.73 -4.97
C GLY A 16 8.93 -14.45 -3.74
N TYR A 17 8.73 -15.26 -2.70
CA TYR A 17 9.38 -15.10 -1.41
C TYR A 17 10.91 -15.10 -1.52
N GLY A 18 11.55 -14.15 -0.85
CA GLY A 18 13.01 -14.02 -0.80
C GLY A 18 13.62 -13.09 -1.84
N ASN A 19 12.84 -12.58 -2.80
CA ASN A 19 13.32 -11.56 -3.75
C ASN A 19 13.39 -10.15 -3.13
N TRP A 20 12.52 -9.88 -2.16
CA TRP A 20 12.50 -8.65 -1.38
C TRP A 20 12.58 -9.01 0.10
N LEU A 21 13.30 -8.21 0.87
CA LEU A 21 13.27 -8.29 2.32
C LEU A 21 11.89 -7.83 2.81
N HIS A 22 11.40 -8.46 3.89
CA HIS A 22 10.11 -8.11 4.47
C HIS A 22 9.99 -6.60 4.79
N GLY A 23 11.05 -6.01 5.34
CA GLY A 23 11.10 -4.57 5.64
C GLY A 23 10.98 -3.68 4.40
N GLU A 24 11.52 -4.10 3.25
CA GLU A 24 11.42 -3.38 1.98
C GLU A 24 9.98 -3.39 1.45
N ALA A 25 9.35 -4.57 1.49
CA ALA A 25 7.96 -4.73 1.07
C ALA A 25 6.99 -3.94 1.97
N VAL A 26 7.19 -3.98 3.29
CA VAL A 26 6.39 -3.21 4.25
C VAL A 26 6.61 -1.70 4.11
N ALA A 27 7.82 -1.25 3.77
CA ALA A 27 8.10 0.18 3.53
C ALA A 27 7.29 0.73 2.36
N VAL A 28 7.39 0.08 1.20
CA VAL A 28 6.60 0.46 0.02
C VAL A 28 5.10 0.26 0.27
N GLY A 29 4.72 -0.84 0.91
CA GLY A 29 3.33 -1.08 1.28
C GLY A 29 2.76 0.02 2.19
N SER A 30 3.58 0.60 3.07
CA SER A 30 3.18 1.73 3.92
C SER A 30 2.95 3.00 3.11
N LEU A 31 3.75 3.24 2.07
CA LEU A 31 3.54 4.35 1.13
C LEU A 31 2.28 4.16 0.28
N LEU A 32 2.00 2.95 -0.19
CA LEU A 32 0.75 2.63 -0.90
C LEU A 32 -0.48 2.82 0.00
N ALA A 33 -0.41 2.39 1.26
CA ALA A 33 -1.47 2.64 2.24
C ALA A 33 -1.67 4.15 2.52
N ALA A 34 -0.58 4.91 2.56
CA ALA A 34 -0.63 6.36 2.73
C ALA A 34 -1.18 7.08 1.48
N ASP A 35 -0.86 6.62 0.27
CA ASP A 35 -1.45 7.10 -0.99
C ASP A 35 -2.97 6.90 -1.00
N LEU A 36 -3.41 5.69 -0.62
CA LEU A 36 -4.84 5.39 -0.49
C LEU A 36 -5.52 6.26 0.59
N SER A 37 -4.84 6.50 1.71
CA SER A 37 -5.34 7.36 2.78
C SER A 37 -5.51 8.81 2.30
N GLU A 38 -4.58 9.33 1.51
CA GLU A 38 -4.67 10.68 0.93
C GLU A 38 -5.82 10.78 -0.08
N ARG A 39 -5.96 9.79 -0.97
CA ARG A 39 -7.07 9.74 -1.95
C ARG A 39 -8.46 9.64 -1.28
N LEU A 40 -8.54 9.01 -0.12
CA LEU A 40 -9.76 8.97 0.71
C LEU A 40 -10.02 10.29 1.45
N GLY A 41 -9.13 11.29 1.33
CA GLY A 41 -9.20 12.57 2.02
C GLY A 41 -8.83 12.51 3.50
N TRP A 42 -8.14 11.45 3.93
CA TRP A 42 -7.81 11.22 5.34
C TRP A 42 -6.40 11.66 5.73
N LEU A 43 -5.50 11.76 4.75
CA LEU A 43 -4.12 12.17 4.96
C LEU A 43 -3.81 13.36 4.05
N HIS A 44 -3.08 14.35 4.54
CA HIS A 44 -2.65 15.47 3.71
C HIS A 44 -1.46 15.09 2.83
N SER A 45 -1.35 15.66 1.63
CA SER A 45 -0.22 15.40 0.72
C SER A 45 1.14 15.73 1.36
N LYS A 46 1.21 16.74 2.23
CA LYS A 46 2.43 17.07 3.01
C LYS A 46 2.87 15.94 3.93
N ASP A 47 1.93 15.18 4.48
CA ASP A 47 2.21 14.08 5.41
C ASP A 47 2.69 12.86 4.63
N LEU A 48 2.06 12.59 3.47
CA LEU A 48 2.53 11.57 2.54
C LEU A 48 3.96 11.87 2.07
N GLN A 49 4.24 13.10 1.64
CA GLN A 49 5.58 13.52 1.22
C GLN A 49 6.60 13.34 2.35
N ARG A 50 6.25 13.70 3.58
CA ARG A 50 7.12 13.49 4.75
C ARG A 50 7.43 12.01 4.97
N MET A 51 6.46 11.11 4.79
CA MET A 51 6.69 9.66 4.86
C MET A 51 7.61 9.18 3.74
N THR A 52 7.39 9.63 2.50
CA THR A 52 8.24 9.29 1.35
C THR A 52 9.69 9.69 1.61
N THR A 53 9.94 10.93 2.00
CA THR A 53 11.28 11.41 2.33
C THR A 53 11.93 10.64 3.48
N LEU A 54 11.15 10.17 4.47
CA LEU A 54 11.69 9.35 5.54
C LEU A 54 12.20 8.00 5.01
N PHE A 55 11.40 7.30 4.20
CA PHE A 55 11.81 6.01 3.64
C PHE A 55 13.00 6.15 2.68
N GLU A 56 13.03 7.19 1.85
CA GLU A 56 14.18 7.50 0.98
C GLU A 56 15.47 7.70 1.80
N ARG A 57 15.39 8.45 2.91
CA ARG A 57 16.55 8.70 3.79
C ARG A 57 17.06 7.45 4.49
N THR A 58 16.24 6.41 4.62
CA THR A 58 16.66 5.12 5.17
C THR A 58 17.24 4.17 4.11
N GLY A 59 17.26 4.57 2.83
CA GLY A 59 17.67 3.71 1.72
C GLY A 59 16.67 2.59 1.41
N LEU A 60 15.45 2.66 1.96
CA LEU A 60 14.38 1.72 1.65
C LEU A 60 13.76 2.06 0.29
N PRO A 61 13.28 1.05 -0.45
CA PRO A 61 12.58 1.30 -1.70
C PRO A 61 11.29 2.09 -1.47
N THR A 62 10.95 2.92 -2.44
CA THR A 62 9.71 3.73 -2.46
C THR A 62 8.80 3.42 -3.64
N GLN A 63 9.21 2.50 -4.51
CA GLN A 63 8.46 2.07 -5.70
C GLN A 63 8.16 0.58 -5.57
N ALA A 64 6.90 0.21 -5.72
CA ALA A 64 6.47 -1.18 -5.79
C ALA A 64 6.69 -1.72 -7.21
N PRO A 65 6.94 -3.03 -7.35
CA PRO A 65 6.97 -3.66 -8.66
C PRO A 65 5.61 -3.52 -9.36
N ASN A 66 5.64 -3.35 -10.68
CA ASN A 66 4.44 -3.37 -11.49
C ASN A 66 3.99 -4.83 -11.71
N LEU A 67 3.15 -5.34 -10.81
CA LEU A 67 2.54 -6.68 -10.93
C LEU A 67 1.26 -6.68 -11.79
N GLY A 68 0.75 -5.48 -12.13
CA GLY A 68 -0.59 -5.28 -12.66
C GLY A 68 -1.66 -5.19 -11.57
N VAL A 69 -2.66 -4.31 -11.80
CA VAL A 69 -3.73 -4.01 -10.83
C VAL A 69 -4.46 -5.27 -10.36
N GLN A 70 -4.92 -6.11 -11.31
CA GLN A 70 -5.69 -7.31 -10.97
C GLN A 70 -4.87 -8.28 -10.11
N ARG A 71 -3.59 -8.46 -10.43
CA ARG A 71 -2.70 -9.35 -9.67
C ARG A 71 -2.54 -8.89 -8.24
N TYR A 72 -2.37 -7.58 -8.01
CA TYR A 72 -2.35 -7.02 -6.65
C TYR A 72 -3.65 -7.29 -5.89
N LEU A 73 -4.81 -7.05 -6.52
CA LEU A 73 -6.11 -7.28 -5.90
C LEU A 73 -6.30 -8.75 -5.50
N ASP A 74 -5.95 -9.69 -6.39
CA ASP A 74 -6.05 -11.13 -6.13
C ASP A 74 -5.16 -11.56 -4.95
N LEU A 75 -3.92 -11.06 -4.91
CA LEU A 75 -2.97 -11.39 -3.85
C LEU A 75 -3.39 -10.80 -2.50
N MET A 76 -3.90 -9.56 -2.48
CA MET A 76 -4.40 -8.92 -1.26
C MET A 76 -5.68 -9.61 -0.72
N ALA A 77 -6.50 -10.19 -1.60
CA ALA A 77 -7.69 -10.94 -1.18
C ALA A 77 -7.33 -12.25 -0.44
N GLY A 78 -6.16 -12.83 -0.72
CA GLY A 78 -5.66 -14.02 -0.03
C GLY A 78 -5.15 -13.77 1.40
N ASP A 79 -4.70 -12.55 1.72
CA ASP A 79 -4.02 -12.19 2.97
C ASP A 79 -4.97 -11.95 4.17
N LYS A 80 -5.84 -12.93 4.46
CA LYS A 80 -6.82 -13.03 5.57
C LYS A 80 -8.24 -12.63 5.17
N LYS A 81 -9.06 -13.66 4.98
CA LYS A 81 -10.54 -13.68 4.99
C LYS A 81 -11.19 -12.32 4.81
N ALA A 82 -11.38 -11.95 3.54
CA ALA A 82 -12.33 -10.92 3.11
C ALA A 82 -13.75 -11.34 3.53
N GLU A 83 -14.10 -11.12 4.81
CA GLU A 83 -15.48 -11.23 5.26
C GLU A 83 -16.31 -10.19 4.47
N ALA A 84 -17.20 -10.70 3.61
CA ALA A 84 -18.17 -9.92 2.84
C ALA A 84 -17.61 -9.01 1.71
N GLY A 85 -16.55 -9.44 1.01
CA GLY A 85 -16.17 -8.83 -0.29
C GLY A 85 -15.51 -7.45 -0.21
N SER A 86 -15.10 -7.01 0.98
CA SER A 86 -14.35 -5.76 1.17
C SER A 86 -12.95 -6.04 1.72
N LEU A 87 -11.92 -5.50 1.06
CA LEU A 87 -10.55 -5.58 1.54
C LEU A 87 -10.38 -4.66 2.76
N ARG A 88 -9.79 -5.20 3.83
CA ARG A 88 -9.49 -4.46 5.06
C ARG A 88 -8.04 -3.99 5.05
N PHE A 89 -7.85 -2.70 5.31
CA PHE A 89 -6.54 -2.07 5.36
C PHE A 89 -6.37 -1.33 6.69
N VAL A 90 -5.13 -1.28 7.17
CA VAL A 90 -4.74 -0.29 8.18
C VAL A 90 -4.34 0.98 7.41
N LEU A 91 -5.12 2.05 7.56
CA LEU A 91 -4.94 3.32 6.87
C LEU A 91 -4.71 4.47 7.86
N LEU A 92 -4.20 5.60 7.39
CA LEU A 92 -3.89 6.76 8.21
C LEU A 92 -5.00 7.80 8.19
N LYS A 93 -5.34 8.34 9.37
CA LYS A 93 -6.19 9.52 9.56
C LYS A 93 -5.37 10.79 9.81
N SER A 94 -4.14 10.62 10.23
CA SER A 94 -3.08 11.62 10.37
C SER A 94 -1.79 10.88 10.75
N LEU A 95 -0.65 11.56 10.73
CA LEU A 95 0.59 10.96 11.24
C LEU A 95 0.43 10.63 12.73
N GLY A 96 0.72 9.38 13.09
CA GLY A 96 0.53 8.85 14.45
C GLY A 96 -0.87 8.29 14.72
N GLN A 97 -1.83 8.40 13.79
CA GLN A 97 -3.18 7.86 13.96
C GLN A 97 -3.57 6.94 12.80
N ALA A 98 -3.64 5.64 13.07
CA ALA A 98 -4.04 4.62 12.12
C ALA A 98 -5.37 3.96 12.51
N ARG A 99 -6.14 3.51 11.51
CA ARG A 99 -7.40 2.80 11.70
C ARG A 99 -7.50 1.60 10.76
N LEU A 100 -7.95 0.47 11.29
CA LEU A 100 -8.39 -0.66 10.47
C LEU A 100 -9.76 -0.33 9.87
N THR A 101 -9.87 -0.38 8.54
CA THR A 101 -11.09 -0.07 7.81
C THR A 101 -11.25 -0.97 6.60
N SER A 102 -12.49 -1.22 6.20
CA SER A 102 -12.78 -1.71 4.85
C SER A 102 -12.71 -0.55 3.86
N VAL A 103 -12.19 -0.81 2.66
CA VAL A 103 -12.20 0.14 1.55
C VAL A 103 -13.29 -0.27 0.58
N THR A 104 -14.30 0.58 0.41
CA THR A 104 -15.43 0.36 -0.51
C THR A 104 -15.26 1.08 -1.85
N ARG A 105 -14.36 2.07 -1.91
CA ARG A 105 -14.00 2.81 -3.13
C ARG A 105 -12.92 2.07 -3.91
N GLN A 106 -13.35 1.07 -4.66
CA GLN A 106 -12.48 0.22 -5.46
C GLN A 106 -11.71 1.02 -6.52
N ASP A 107 -12.34 2.04 -7.11
CA ASP A 107 -11.72 2.94 -8.07
C ASP A 107 -10.47 3.65 -7.52
N LEU A 108 -10.49 4.05 -6.25
CA LEU A 108 -9.34 4.68 -5.61
C LEU A 108 -8.22 3.66 -5.33
N LEU A 109 -8.59 2.44 -4.96
CA LEU A 109 -7.64 1.35 -4.76
C LEU A 109 -6.95 0.97 -6.08
N GLU A 110 -7.71 0.85 -7.17
CA GLU A 110 -7.18 0.59 -8.51
C GLU A 110 -6.27 1.73 -8.97
N ALA A 111 -6.62 2.98 -8.70
CA ALA A 111 -5.78 4.14 -9.03
C ALA A 111 -4.44 4.14 -8.29
N VAL A 112 -4.38 3.66 -7.04
CA VAL A 112 -3.11 3.47 -6.29
C VAL A 112 -2.21 2.45 -6.97
N LEU A 113 -2.80 1.42 -7.60
CA LEU A 113 -2.10 0.28 -8.19
C LEU A 113 -1.80 0.44 -9.69
N THR A 114 -2.37 1.44 -10.34
CA THR A 114 -2.25 1.66 -11.78
C THR A 114 -0.97 2.43 -12.10
N PRO A 115 -0.03 1.89 -12.90
CA PRO A 115 1.15 2.64 -13.34
C PRO A 115 0.78 3.97 -13.99
N GLY A 116 1.49 5.05 -13.64
CA GLY A 116 1.20 6.40 -14.12
C GLY A 116 0.07 7.14 -13.40
N GLN A 117 -0.80 6.45 -12.65
CA GLN A 117 -1.76 7.08 -11.72
C GLN A 117 -1.32 6.92 -10.27
N GLY A 118 -0.81 5.75 -9.91
CA GLY A 118 -0.25 5.41 -8.60
C GLY A 118 1.12 6.04 -8.45
N ARG A 119 1.37 6.69 -7.30
CA ARG A 119 2.62 7.43 -7.06
C ARG A 119 3.83 6.53 -6.78
N PHE A 120 3.56 5.28 -6.37
CA PHE A 120 4.57 4.35 -5.86
C PHE A 120 4.51 3.01 -6.59
N ILE A 121 4.06 2.99 -7.84
CA ILE A 121 4.12 1.82 -8.71
C ILE A 121 5.15 2.13 -9.78
N ALA A 122 6.12 1.23 -9.95
CA ALA A 122 7.11 1.33 -11.01
C ALA A 122 6.43 1.46 -12.38
N PRO A 123 7.02 2.22 -13.31
CA PRO A 123 6.48 2.39 -14.66
C PRO A 123 6.31 1.05 -15.40
#